data_AF-A0A3C0Q7B7-F1
#
_entry.id   AF-A0A3C0Q7B7-F1
#
_cell.length_a   1.000
_cell.length_b   1.000
_cell.length_c   1.000
_cell.angle_alpha   90.00
_cell.angle_beta   90.00
_cell.angle_gamma   90.00
#
_symmetry.space_group_name_H-M   'P 1'
#
loop_
_entity.id
_entity.type
_entity.pdbx_description
1 polymer ?
#
loop_
_entity_poly.entity_id
_entity_poly.type
_entity_poly.pdbx_seq_one_letter_code
_entity_poly.pdbx_strand_id
1 'polypeptide(L)'
;MYRKATTAFAMTALITAALGLTSVSPRGEARSLATSASAIVNVNVSFDMQMPLAGDEVKTLSDAQTSGRKMIYRQAVTECPVLLETIAATCRLTRLNVSTRLNQRNHDQQQFLHLNGNAQFAITLRDTG
;
A
#
# COMPACT_ATOMS: atom_id res chain seq x y z
N MET A 1 -4.57 31.60 -56.97
CA MET A 1 -4.10 32.98 -57.23
C MET A 1 -5.14 33.95 -56.73
N TYR A 2 -4.73 35.06 -56.09
CA TYR A 2 -5.54 36.21 -55.63
C TYR A 2 -6.48 35.92 -54.43
N ARG A 3 -6.64 36.76 -53.40
CA ARG A 3 -6.29 38.19 -53.20
C ARG A 3 -6.11 38.51 -51.71
N LYS A 4 -5.20 39.44 -51.46
CA LYS A 4 -4.94 40.11 -50.18
C LYS A 4 -6.05 41.09 -49.81
N ALA A 5 -6.29 41.19 -48.50
CA ALA A 5 -6.43 42.37 -47.63
C ALA A 5 -7.13 43.65 -48.12
N THR A 6 -7.97 44.21 -47.24
CA THR A 6 -8.08 45.66 -46.90
C THR A 6 -9.07 45.82 -45.72
N THR A 7 -8.68 46.34 -44.53
CA THR A 7 -8.79 47.75 -44.04
C THR A 7 -10.21 48.34 -44.14
N ALA A 8 -10.79 49.13 -43.23
CA ALA A 8 -10.45 49.79 -41.97
C ALA A 8 -11.73 50.53 -41.49
N PHE A 9 -11.62 51.30 -40.40
CA PHE A 9 -12.57 52.29 -39.81
C PHE A 9 -13.66 51.69 -38.89
N ALA A 10 -13.58 51.79 -37.56
CA ALA A 10 -13.56 52.98 -36.68
C ALA A 10 -14.87 53.77 -36.70
N MET A 11 -15.68 53.66 -35.64
CA MET A 11 -16.08 54.77 -34.75
C MET A 11 -17.27 54.38 -33.85
N THR A 12 -17.01 54.49 -32.54
CA THR A 12 -17.83 55.15 -31.51
C THR A 12 -19.35 54.92 -31.47
N ALA A 13 -19.83 54.35 -30.35
CA ALA A 13 -20.87 54.99 -29.52
C ALA A 13 -20.92 54.36 -28.12
N LEU A 14 -20.83 55.21 -27.10
CA LEU A 14 -21.21 54.91 -25.71
C LEU A 14 -22.66 54.43 -25.64
N ILE A 15 -23.04 53.78 -24.52
CA ILE A 15 -24.15 54.18 -23.62
C ILE A 15 -24.54 53.02 -22.68
N THR A 16 -24.38 53.25 -21.36
CA THR A 16 -25.18 52.84 -20.16
C THR A 16 -25.90 51.49 -20.13
N ALA A 17 -26.18 50.83 -19.01
CA ALA A 17 -25.88 50.91 -17.59
C ALA A 17 -26.55 49.67 -16.97
N ALA A 18 -26.07 49.28 -15.79
CA ALA A 18 -26.81 48.59 -14.73
C ALA A 18 -27.60 47.32 -15.08
N LEU A 19 -27.14 46.19 -14.55
CA LEU A 19 -27.95 45.33 -13.67
C LEU A 19 -26.99 44.39 -12.95
N GLY A 20 -26.66 44.75 -11.71
CA GLY A 20 -25.94 43.88 -10.79
C GLY A 20 -26.79 42.65 -10.50
N LEU A 21 -26.45 41.53 -11.13
CA LEU A 21 -26.91 40.21 -10.72
C LEU A 21 -26.18 39.87 -9.42
N THR A 22 -26.84 40.11 -8.30
CA THR A 22 -26.47 39.49 -7.02
C THR A 22 -26.69 38.00 -7.18
N SER A 23 -25.60 37.28 -7.48
CA SER A 23 -25.56 35.82 -7.45
C SER A 23 -25.77 35.37 -6.00
N VAL A 24 -27.03 35.13 -5.65
CA VAL A 24 -27.38 34.29 -4.50
C VAL A 24 -26.80 32.91 -4.82
N SER A 25 -25.59 32.66 -4.33
CA SER A 25 -25.04 31.32 -4.30
C SER A 25 -26.00 30.49 -3.45
N PRO A 26 -26.61 29.41 -3.98
CA PRO A 26 -27.27 28.46 -3.10
C PRO A 26 -26.22 28.03 -2.09
N ARG A 27 -26.52 28.22 -0.79
CA ARG A 27 -25.75 27.59 0.28
C ARG A 27 -25.78 26.11 -0.04
N GLY A 28 -24.69 25.61 -0.60
CA GLY A 28 -24.47 24.19 -0.80
C GLY A 28 -24.72 23.56 0.55
N GLU A 29 -25.79 22.79 0.63
CA GLU A 29 -26.08 21.90 1.73
C GLU A 29 -24.77 21.14 1.98
N ALA A 30 -24.13 21.42 3.11
CA ALA A 30 -22.99 20.67 3.56
C ALA A 30 -23.51 19.25 3.73
N ARG A 31 -23.42 18.44 2.67
CA ARG A 31 -23.54 17.00 2.76
C ARG A 31 -22.52 16.63 3.81
N SER A 32 -23.02 16.35 5.01
CA SER A 32 -22.28 15.62 6.02
C SER A 32 -21.84 14.35 5.31
N LEU A 33 -20.59 14.35 4.84
CA LEU A 33 -19.88 13.14 4.51
C LEU A 33 -19.91 12.40 5.83
N ALA A 34 -20.77 11.39 5.92
CA ALA A 34 -20.72 10.42 6.97
C ALA A 34 -19.34 9.77 6.90
N THR A 35 -18.37 10.38 7.58
CA THR A 35 -17.11 9.75 7.95
C THR A 35 -17.50 8.60 8.87
N SER A 36 -17.53 7.42 8.28
CA SER A 36 -16.74 6.26 8.72
C SER A 36 -17.32 4.99 8.09
N ALA A 37 -17.30 4.93 6.75
CA ALA A 37 -17.11 3.63 6.12
C ALA A 37 -15.66 3.24 6.44
N SER A 38 -15.47 2.47 7.51
CA SER A 38 -14.16 2.00 7.97
C SER A 38 -13.37 1.47 6.78
N ALA A 39 -12.39 2.26 6.32
CA ALA A 39 -11.70 1.98 5.07
C ALA A 39 -10.81 0.75 5.26
N ILE A 40 -10.87 -0.20 4.32
CA ILE A 40 -9.97 -1.35 4.31
C ILE A 40 -8.58 -0.86 3.86
N VAL A 41 -7.59 -1.04 4.73
CA VAL A 41 -6.19 -0.72 4.48
C VAL A 41 -5.42 -2.02 4.23
N ASN A 42 -4.58 -2.03 3.19
CA ASN A 42 -3.68 -3.15 2.93
C ASN A 42 -2.30 -2.88 3.53
N VAL A 43 -1.86 -3.76 4.42
CA VAL A 43 -0.56 -3.71 5.09
C VAL A 43 0.34 -4.79 4.51
N ASN A 44 1.58 -4.45 4.17
CA ASN A 44 2.57 -5.41 3.67
C ASN A 44 3.72 -5.56 4.67
N VAL A 45 3.96 -6.78 5.11
CA VAL A 45 5.03 -7.13 6.06
C VAL A 45 6.03 -8.05 5.37
N SER A 46 7.30 -7.64 5.40
CA SER A 46 8.41 -8.40 4.83
C SER A 46 9.23 -9.03 5.95
N PHE A 47 9.51 -10.32 5.82
CA PHE A 47 10.37 -11.09 6.72
C PHE A 47 11.64 -11.49 5.98
N ASP A 48 12.80 -11.21 6.56
CA ASP A 48 14.10 -11.67 6.08
C ASP A 48 14.82 -12.36 7.24
N MET A 49 15.14 -13.65 7.07
CA MET A 49 15.80 -14.45 8.09
C MET A 49 16.93 -15.27 7.47
N GLN A 50 17.96 -15.54 8.27
CA GLN A 50 19.07 -16.40 7.89
C GLN A 50 19.15 -17.55 8.87
N MET A 51 19.09 -18.77 8.35
CA MET A 51 19.22 -19.98 9.15
C MET A 51 20.56 -20.64 8.84
N PRO A 52 21.45 -20.82 9.83
CA PRO A 52 22.68 -21.57 9.62
C PRO A 52 22.33 -23.03 9.31
N LEU A 53 23.04 -23.64 8.37
CA LEU A 53 22.89 -25.06 8.01
C LEU A 53 23.95 -25.96 8.62
N ALA A 54 24.84 -25.41 9.45
CA ALA A 54 25.86 -26.16 10.17
C ALA A 54 25.28 -26.74 11.47
N GLY A 55 25.44 -28.05 11.67
CA GLY A 55 25.06 -28.75 12.90
C GLY A 55 24.25 -30.02 12.66
N ASP A 56 24.15 -30.86 13.69
CA ASP A 56 23.57 -32.22 13.64
C ASP A 56 22.03 -32.21 13.55
N GLU A 57 21.40 -31.04 13.74
CA GLU A 57 19.95 -30.85 13.77
C GLU A 57 19.31 -30.89 12.37
N VAL A 58 20.08 -30.55 11.33
CA VAL A 58 19.60 -30.54 9.95
C VAL A 58 20.02 -31.83 9.26
N LYS A 59 19.12 -32.81 9.25
CA LYS A 59 19.34 -34.11 8.59
C LYS A 59 19.42 -33.98 7.06
N THR A 60 18.63 -33.07 6.48
CA THR A 60 18.60 -32.79 5.05
C THR A 60 18.32 -31.32 4.76
N LEU A 61 18.76 -30.82 3.60
CA LEU A 61 18.43 -29.45 3.13
C LEU A 61 16.91 -29.23 3.01
N SER A 62 16.15 -30.27 2.65
CA SER A 62 14.69 -30.21 2.56
C SER A 62 14.03 -29.98 3.92
N ASP A 63 14.56 -30.63 4.97
CA ASP A 63 14.09 -30.43 6.35
C ASP A 63 14.37 -29.01 6.82
N ALA A 64 15.56 -28.49 6.53
CA ALA A 64 15.91 -27.09 6.79
C ALA A 64 14.97 -26.11 6.08
N GLN A 65 14.70 -26.31 4.79
CA GLN A 65 13.75 -25.46 4.05
C GLN A 65 12.35 -25.53 4.63
N THR A 66 11.90 -26.72 5.01
CA THR A 66 10.59 -26.92 5.61
C THR A 66 10.48 -26.27 6.98
N SER A 67 11.51 -26.40 7.82
CA SER A 67 11.62 -25.71 9.10
C SER A 67 11.60 -24.18 8.91
N GLY A 68 12.39 -23.67 7.98
CA GLY A 68 12.44 -22.25 7.63
C GLY A 68 11.10 -21.68 7.19
N ARG A 69 10.37 -22.39 6.31
CA ARG A 69 9.00 -21.98 5.93
C ARG A 69 8.05 -21.96 7.14
N LYS A 70 8.12 -22.96 8.01
CA LYS A 70 7.31 -23.01 9.25
C LYS A 70 7.60 -21.81 10.16
N MET A 71 8.85 -21.34 10.25
CA MET A 71 9.16 -20.12 11.02
C MET A 71 8.44 -18.89 10.46
N ILE A 72 8.52 -18.66 9.14
CA ILE A 72 7.80 -17.56 8.48
C ILE A 72 6.28 -17.67 8.71
N TYR A 73 5.71 -18.87 8.63
CA TYR A 73 4.27 -19.07 8.85
C TYR A 73 3.86 -18.71 10.28
N ARG A 74 4.65 -19.10 11.28
CA ARG A 74 4.39 -18.71 12.67
C ARG A 74 4.45 -17.19 12.84
N GLN A 75 5.46 -16.55 12.28
CA GLN A 75 5.59 -15.10 12.34
C GLN A 75 4.41 -14.38 11.66
N ALA A 76 4.01 -14.84 10.47
CA ALA A 76 2.88 -14.25 9.76
C ALA A 76 1.56 -14.34 10.54
N VAL A 77 1.36 -15.42 11.33
CA VAL A 77 0.18 -15.57 12.18
C VAL A 77 0.21 -14.61 13.38
N THR A 78 1.41 -14.28 13.91
CA THR A 78 1.54 -13.37 15.05
C THR A 78 1.35 -11.89 14.69
N GLU A 79 1.43 -11.51 13.41
CA GLU A 79 1.26 -10.11 12.99
C GLU A 79 -0.18 -9.61 13.19
N CYS A 80 -1.21 -10.42 12.92
CA CYS A 80 -2.59 -9.96 13.10
C CYS A 80 -2.92 -9.59 14.55
N PRO A 81 -2.55 -10.38 15.57
CA PRO A 81 -2.64 -9.96 16.97
C PRO A 81 -2.01 -8.59 17.24
N VAL A 82 -0.79 -8.34 16.74
CA VAL A 82 -0.09 -7.06 16.90
C VAL A 82 -0.85 -5.91 16.23
N LEU A 83 -1.32 -6.11 15.00
CA LEU A 83 -2.12 -5.11 14.27
C LEU A 83 -3.42 -4.81 14.99
N LEU A 84 -4.10 -5.84 15.50
CA LEU A 84 -5.34 -5.70 16.25
C LEU A 84 -5.10 -4.97 17.56
N GLU A 85 -4.04 -5.25 18.31
CA GLU A 85 -3.75 -4.58 19.57
C GLU A 85 -3.52 -3.07 19.38
N THR A 86 -2.87 -2.71 18.28
CA THR A 86 -2.36 -1.36 18.04
C THR A 86 -3.33 -0.47 17.27
N ILE A 87 -3.57 -0.74 15.99
CA ILE A 87 -4.20 0.19 15.05
C ILE A 87 -5.50 -0.34 14.42
N ALA A 88 -5.72 -1.66 14.45
CA ALA A 88 -6.75 -2.32 13.66
C ALA A 88 -7.95 -2.76 14.50
N ALA A 89 -9.15 -2.58 13.95
CA ALA A 89 -10.38 -3.17 14.46
C ALA A 89 -10.58 -4.60 13.93
N THR A 90 -10.14 -4.87 12.70
CA THR A 90 -10.12 -6.21 12.10
C THR A 90 -8.79 -6.46 11.40
N CYS A 91 -8.38 -7.72 11.30
CA CYS A 91 -7.19 -8.11 10.55
C CYS A 91 -7.41 -9.46 9.86
N ARG A 92 -7.03 -9.55 8.58
CA ARG A 92 -7.05 -10.79 7.81
C ARG A 92 -5.82 -10.88 6.92
N LEU A 93 -5.06 -11.97 7.05
CA LEU A 93 -4.02 -12.34 6.08
C LEU A 93 -4.68 -12.66 4.72
N THR A 94 -4.32 -11.92 3.67
CA THR A 94 -4.87 -12.09 2.32
C THR A 94 -3.90 -12.78 1.37
N ARG A 95 -2.60 -12.61 1.58
CA ARG A 95 -1.56 -13.25 0.77
C ARG A 95 -0.33 -13.50 1.61
N LEU A 96 0.31 -14.64 1.40
CA LEU A 96 1.63 -14.95 1.94
C LEU A 96 2.47 -15.62 0.87
N ASN A 97 3.61 -15.01 0.54
CA ASN A 97 4.63 -15.62 -0.30
C ASN A 97 5.85 -15.94 0.56
N VAL A 98 6.42 -17.14 0.39
CA VAL A 98 7.64 -17.54 1.09
C VAL A 98 8.59 -18.15 0.07
N SER A 99 9.84 -17.67 0.09
CA SER A 99 10.91 -18.18 -0.74
C SER A 99 12.12 -18.51 0.12
N THR A 100 12.87 -19.51 -0.29
CA THR A 100 14.08 -19.95 0.40
C THR A 100 15.22 -20.00 -0.61
N ARG A 101 16.38 -19.43 -0.28
CA ARG A 101 17.55 -19.41 -1.16
C ARG A 101 18.75 -19.92 -0.38
N LEU A 102 19.43 -20.92 -0.92
CA LEU A 102 20.69 -21.38 -0.38
C LEU A 102 21.80 -20.48 -0.92
N ASN A 103 22.62 -19.90 -0.04
CA ASN A 103 23.80 -19.17 -0.48
C ASN A 103 25.02 -20.08 -0.32
N GLN A 104 25.46 -20.67 -1.43
CA GLN A 104 26.60 -21.57 -1.49
C GLN A 104 27.78 -20.81 -2.11
N ARG A 105 28.47 -20.00 -1.30
CA ARG A 105 29.73 -19.37 -1.70
C ARG A 105 30.87 -20.14 -1.05
N ASN A 106 31.49 -21.04 -1.80
CA ASN A 106 32.67 -21.85 -1.43
C ASN A 106 32.44 -22.96 -0.39
N HIS A 107 33.14 -24.08 -0.59
CA HIS A 107 33.06 -25.28 0.26
C HIS A 107 33.54 -25.06 1.70
N ASP A 108 34.33 -24.01 1.95
CA ASP A 108 34.92 -23.69 3.26
C ASP A 108 34.15 -22.64 4.06
N GLN A 109 33.05 -22.09 3.52
CA GLN A 109 32.23 -21.10 4.24
C GLN A 109 30.97 -21.72 4.81
N GLN A 110 30.59 -21.24 6.00
CA GLN A 110 29.35 -21.62 6.67
C GLN A 110 28.16 -21.35 5.74
N GLN A 111 27.40 -22.41 5.44
CA GLN A 111 26.24 -22.33 4.56
C GLN A 111 25.04 -21.76 5.32
N PHE A 112 24.35 -20.81 4.69
CA PHE A 112 23.12 -20.23 5.21
C PHE A 112 21.97 -20.45 4.25
N LEU A 113 20.81 -20.77 4.81
CA LEU A 113 19.55 -20.69 4.12
C LEU A 113 18.93 -19.32 4.39
N HIS A 114 18.83 -18.51 3.34
CA HIS A 114 18.09 -17.26 3.37
C HIS A 114 16.60 -17.56 3.19
N LEU A 115 15.79 -16.96 4.05
CA LEU A 115 14.34 -17.13 4.09
C LEU A 115 13.70 -15.76 3.94
N ASN A 116 12.91 -15.60 2.88
CA ASN A 116 12.25 -14.34 2.57
C ASN A 116 10.74 -14.60 2.52
N GLY A 117 10.00 -13.89 3.37
CA GLY A 117 8.54 -13.93 3.42
C GLY A 117 7.93 -12.57 3.10
N ASN A 118 6.83 -12.55 2.38
CA ASN A 118 6.05 -11.34 2.15
C ASN A 118 4.57 -11.61 2.45
N ALA A 119 4.08 -11.05 3.54
CA ALA A 119 2.69 -11.16 3.98
C ALA A 119 1.92 -9.88 3.66
N GLN A 120 0.69 -10.04 3.18
CA GLN A 120 -0.25 -8.95 2.97
C GLN A 120 -1.47 -9.17 3.86
N PHE A 121 -1.85 -8.13 4.58
CA PHE A 121 -3.00 -8.11 5.47
C PHE A 121 -3.99 -7.05 5.01
N ALA A 122 -5.27 -7.39 5.04
CA ALA A 122 -6.34 -6.41 4.97
C ALA A 122 -6.79 -6.11 6.39
N ILE A 123 -6.75 -4.84 6.79
CA ILE A 123 -7.22 -4.38 8.09
C ILE A 123 -8.30 -3.33 7.93
N THR A 124 -9.15 -3.19 8.95
CA THR A 124 -9.93 -1.98 9.16
C THR A 124 -9.32 -1.19 10.30
N LEU A 125 -9.14 0.13 10.13
CA LEU A 125 -8.59 0.97 11.19
C LEU A 125 -9.62 1.14 12.32
N ARG A 126 -9.12 1.25 13.55
CA ARG A 126 -9.94 1.74 14.67
C ARG A 126 -10.24 3.22 14.43
N ASP A 127 -11.47 3.65 14.73
CA ASP A 127 -11.78 5.08 14.75
C ASP A 127 -10.86 5.74 15.79
N THR A 128 -9.98 6.61 15.32
CA THR A 128 -9.20 7.50 16.16
C THR A 128 -10.07 8.72 16.38
N GLY A 129 -10.96 8.63 17.38
CA GLY A 129 -11.84 9.71 17.79
C GLY A 129 -11.07 10.95 18.24
#